data_AF-A0A8B6DRJ3-F1
#
_entry.id   AF-A0A8B6DRJ3-F1
#
_cell.length_a   1.000
_cell.length_b   1.000
_cell.length_c   1.000
_cell.angle_alpha   90.00
_cell.angle_beta   90.00
_cell.angle_gamma   90.00
#
_symmetry.space_group_name_H-M   'P 1'
#
loop_
_entity.id
_entity.type
_entity.pdbx_description
1 polymer ?
#
loop_
_entity_poly.entity_id
_entity_poly.type
_entity_poly.pdbx_seq_one_letter_code
_entity_poly.pdbx_strand_id
1 'polypeptide(L)'
;DEKVRCPMSGRPIKLKDFIDVKFTPINDRDSKTALISKEARYVCAVTNDVLGNSVPCAVLKTSGSVVTMECVEKLIKKDMLDPINGKKMTDKDILPLQRGSSGYSASGHTLEGKKYGPSVMA
;
A
#
# COMPACT_ATOMS: atom_id res chain seq x y z
N ASP A 1 -17.91 -13.14 -21.90
CA ASP A 1 -16.71 -12.33 -21.62
C ASP A 1 -15.80 -13.18 -20.75
N GLU A 2 -14.72 -13.76 -21.31
CA GLU A 2 -13.89 -14.79 -20.64
C GLU A 2 -12.66 -14.19 -19.93
N LYS A 3 -12.60 -12.86 -19.81
CA LYS A 3 -11.44 -12.14 -19.28
C LYS A 3 -11.64 -11.83 -17.80
N VAL A 4 -10.74 -12.32 -16.96
CA VAL A 4 -10.68 -11.97 -15.53
C VAL A 4 -10.34 -10.48 -15.40
N ARG A 5 -11.19 -9.71 -14.73
CA ARG A 5 -11.06 -8.26 -14.54
C ARG A 5 -10.85 -7.91 -13.07
N CYS A 6 -10.20 -6.78 -12.82
CA CYS A 6 -10.02 -6.23 -11.49
C CYS A 6 -11.35 -5.74 -10.91
N PRO A 7 -11.73 -6.15 -9.69
CA PRO A 7 -12.98 -5.71 -9.07
C PRO A 7 -13.00 -4.21 -8.74
N MET A 8 -11.82 -3.60 -8.55
CA MET A 8 -11.70 -2.17 -8.21
C MET A 8 -11.55 -1.25 -9.43
N SER A 9 -10.96 -1.75 -10.54
CA SER A 9 -10.61 -0.90 -11.69
C SER A 9 -11.20 -1.35 -13.03
N GLY A 10 -11.82 -2.54 -13.10
CA GLY A 10 -12.39 -3.11 -14.32
C GLY A 10 -11.36 -3.51 -15.40
N ARG A 11 -10.06 -3.27 -15.15
CA ARG A 11 -8.97 -3.61 -16.06
C ARG A 11 -8.75 -5.12 -16.14
N PRO A 12 -8.39 -5.68 -17.30
CA PRO A 12 -8.05 -7.09 -17.42
C PRO A 12 -6.80 -7.39 -16.60
N ILE A 13 -6.84 -8.44 -15.77
CA ILE A 13 -5.74 -8.85 -14.91
C ILE A 13 -5.03 -10.06 -15.54
N LYS A 14 -3.70 -10.05 -15.54
CA LYS A 14 -2.89 -11.24 -15.82
C LYS A 14 -2.14 -11.67 -14.56
N LEU A 15 -1.86 -12.96 -14.44
CA LEU A 15 -1.11 -13.51 -13.30
C LEU A 15 0.27 -12.84 -13.10
N LYS A 16 0.88 -12.35 -14.19
CA LYS A 16 2.18 -11.67 -14.18
C LYS A 16 2.15 -10.27 -13.56
N ASP A 17 0.96 -9.69 -13.39
CA ASP A 17 0.79 -8.34 -12.84
C ASP A 17 0.67 -8.35 -11.31
N PHE A 18 0.52 -9.52 -10.69
CA PHE A 18 0.52 -9.65 -9.24
C PHE A 18 1.93 -9.63 -8.68
N ILE A 19 2.05 -9.02 -7.51
CA ILE A 19 3.29 -8.85 -6.77
C ILE A 19 3.05 -9.43 -5.38
N ASP A 20 3.96 -10.28 -4.92
CA ASP A 20 3.89 -10.81 -3.57
C ASP A 20 4.26 -9.72 -2.57
N VAL A 21 3.31 -9.33 -1.72
CA VAL A 21 3.53 -8.32 -0.69
C VAL A 21 4.04 -9.01 0.58
N LYS A 22 5.27 -8.70 0.97
CA LYS A 22 5.94 -9.24 2.16
C LYS A 22 6.04 -8.15 3.23
N PHE A 23 5.25 -8.32 4.29
CA PHE A 23 5.34 -7.47 5.48
C PHE A 23 6.37 -8.03 6.45
N THR A 24 7.27 -7.18 6.94
CA THR A 24 8.24 -7.56 7.98
C THR A 24 7.56 -7.44 9.34
N PRO A 25 7.42 -8.54 10.11
CA PRO A 25 6.86 -8.47 11.45
C PRO A 25 7.81 -7.74 12.40
N ILE A 26 7.27 -7.04 13.39
CA ILE A 26 8.08 -6.44 14.45
C ILE A 26 8.77 -7.55 15.25
N ASN A 27 10.08 -7.44 15.45
CA ASN A 27 10.85 -8.41 16.24
C ASN A 27 10.74 -8.05 17.72
N ASP A 28 9.59 -8.37 18.31
CA ASP A 28 9.36 -8.15 19.73
C ASP A 28 10.03 -9.28 20.52
N ARG A 29 10.91 -8.91 21.48
CA ARG A 29 11.59 -9.88 22.36
C ARG A 29 10.63 -10.61 23.29
N ASP A 30 9.38 -10.16 23.43
CA ASP A 30 8.37 -10.74 24.30
C ASP A 30 7.38 -11.63 23.52
N SER A 31 7.70 -12.92 23.50
CA SER A 31 6.98 -13.99 22.80
C SER A 31 5.67 -14.44 23.49
N LYS A 32 5.12 -13.65 24.43
CA LYS A 32 3.92 -14.03 25.20
C LYS A 32 2.60 -13.49 24.65
N THR A 33 2.61 -12.57 23.69
CA THR A 33 1.39 -12.00 23.11
C THR A 33 1.37 -12.19 21.59
N ALA A 34 0.27 -12.76 21.08
CA ALA A 34 0.07 -12.95 19.64
C ALA A 34 0.19 -11.60 18.92
N LEU A 35 0.84 -11.57 17.75
CA LEU A 35 1.00 -10.35 16.93
C LEU A 35 -0.32 -9.61 16.69
N ILE A 36 -1.45 -10.33 16.67
CA ILE A 36 -2.79 -9.79 16.47
C ILE A 36 -3.21 -8.85 17.61
N SER A 37 -2.73 -9.04 18.83
CA SER A 37 -3.11 -8.21 19.98
C SER A 37 -2.26 -6.94 20.12
N LYS A 38 -1.18 -6.79 19.34
CA LYS A 38 -0.30 -5.62 19.39
C LYS A 38 -0.80 -4.52 18.45
N GLU A 39 -0.77 -3.27 18.93
CA GLU A 39 -1.16 -2.08 18.15
C GLU A 39 -0.20 -1.83 16.97
N ALA A 40 1.06 -2.22 17.13
CA ALA A 40 2.10 -2.17 16.11
C ALA A 40 2.49 -3.59 15.69
N ARG A 41 2.13 -4.00 14.46
CA ARG A 41 2.34 -5.38 13.97
C ARG A 41 3.46 -5.52 12.95
N TYR A 42 3.67 -4.49 12.14
CA TYR A 42 4.57 -4.52 10.99
C TYR A 42 5.50 -3.30 10.98
N VAL A 43 6.68 -3.50 10.42
CA VAL A 43 7.71 -2.47 10.32
C VAL A 43 8.17 -2.27 8.87
N CYS A 44 8.68 -1.08 8.59
CA CYS A 44 9.38 -0.75 7.36
C CYS A 44 10.62 -1.64 7.22
N ALA A 45 10.82 -2.26 6.06
CA ALA A 45 11.94 -3.17 5.84
C ALA A 45 13.33 -2.49 5.85
N VAL A 46 13.39 -1.16 5.80
CA VAL A 46 14.65 -0.39 5.74
C VAL A 46 14.93 0.32 7.06
N THR A 47 13.97 1.10 7.56
CA THR A 47 14.15 1.90 8.78
C THR A 47 13.70 1.20 10.05
N ASN A 48 13.01 0.07 9.94
CA ASN A 48 12.33 -0.61 11.06
C ASN A 48 11.29 0.28 11.76
N ASP A 49 10.82 1.36 11.12
CA ASP A 49 9.74 2.19 11.64
C ASP A 49 8.42 1.43 11.63
N VAL A 50 7.60 1.63 12.66
CA VAL A 50 6.28 1.02 12.75
C VAL A 50 5.36 1.54 11.63
N LEU A 51 4.77 0.60 10.88
CA LEU A 51 3.78 0.92 9.85
C LEU A 51 2.42 1.15 10.51
N GLY A 52 1.97 2.41 10.55
CA GLY A 52 0.65 2.80 11.03
C GLY A 52 -0.26 3.28 9.90
N ASN A 53 -1.58 3.34 10.15
CA ASN A 53 -2.57 3.81 9.17
C ASN A 53 -2.32 5.26 8.68
N SER A 54 -1.69 6.08 9.51
CA SER A 54 -1.38 7.48 9.19
C SER A 54 -0.14 7.62 8.29
N VAL A 55 0.74 6.62 8.28
CA VAL A 55 2.02 6.69 7.57
C VAL A 55 1.82 6.28 6.11
N PRO A 56 2.18 7.13 5.14
CA PRO A 56 2.09 6.77 3.73
C PRO A 56 3.14 5.68 3.42
N CYS A 57 2.70 4.58 2.84
CA CYS A 57 3.53 3.40 2.56
C CYS A 57 3.55 3.09 1.06
N ALA A 58 4.60 2.41 0.61
CA ALA A 58 4.71 1.88 -0.75
C ALA A 58 5.28 0.46 -0.74
N VAL A 59 4.94 -0.31 -1.78
CA VAL A 59 5.49 -1.63 -2.05
C VAL A 59 6.49 -1.50 -3.19
N LEU A 60 7.66 -2.12 -3.02
CA LEU A 60 8.66 -2.25 -4.08
C LEU A 60 8.35 -3.51 -4.89
N LYS A 61 8.15 -3.38 -6.21
CA LYS A 61 7.84 -4.52 -7.08
C LYS A 61 8.96 -5.56 -7.16
N THR A 62 10.20 -5.14 -6.97
CA THR A 62 11.41 -5.97 -7.07
C THR A 62 11.57 -6.95 -5.92
N SER A 63 11.36 -6.49 -4.68
CA SER A 63 11.47 -7.30 -3.46
C SER A 63 10.12 -7.76 -2.91
N GLY A 64 9.04 -7.06 -3.25
CA GLY A 64 7.72 -7.24 -2.63
C GLY A 64 7.62 -6.62 -1.24
N SER A 65 8.66 -5.95 -0.76
CA SER A 65 8.74 -5.43 0.60
C SER A 65 8.02 -4.09 0.74
N VAL A 66 7.46 -3.87 1.94
CA VAL A 66 6.76 -2.63 2.29
C VAL A 66 7.72 -1.64 2.94
N VAL A 67 7.74 -0.43 2.41
CA VAL A 67 8.57 0.68 2.88
C VAL A 67 7.72 1.93 3.08
N THR A 68 8.18 2.85 3.93
CA THR A 68 7.52 4.16 4.07
C THR A 68 7.83 5.04 2.86
N MET A 69 6.89 5.90 2.48
CA MET A 69 7.10 6.85 1.37
C MET A 69 8.27 7.81 1.67
N GLU A 70 8.53 8.10 2.94
CA GLU A 70 9.69 8.91 3.32
C GLU A 70 11.02 8.23 2.93
N CYS A 71 11.14 6.92 3.15
CA CYS A 71 12.31 6.15 2.69
C CYS A 71 12.42 6.16 1.17
N VAL A 72 11.28 6.06 0.48
CA VAL A 72 11.26 6.10 -0.99
C VAL A 72 11.82 7.43 -1.49
N GLU A 73 11.38 8.55 -0.91
CA GLU A 73 11.79 9.88 -1.36
C GLU A 73 13.23 10.23 -1.00
N LYS A 74 13.68 9.86 0.20
CA LYS A 74 15.01 10.24 0.70
C LYS A 74 16.13 9.31 0.22
N LEU A 75 15.86 8.01 0.07
CA LEU A 75 16.86 6.99 -0.23
C LEU A 75 16.66 6.43 -1.65
N ILE A 76 15.50 5.83 -1.91
CA ILE A 76 15.28 5.04 -3.13
C ILE A 76 15.27 5.91 -4.39
N LYS A 77 14.68 7.11 -4.36
CA LYS A 77 14.68 8.02 -5.51
C LYS A 77 16.06 8.55 -5.89
N LYS A 78 17.01 8.57 -4.94
CA LYS A 78 18.38 9.03 -5.22
C LYS A 78 19.19 7.96 -5.92
N ASP A 79 19.14 6.73 -5.41
CA ASP A 79 19.97 5.63 -5.88
C ASP A 79 19.27 4.76 -6.94
N MET A 80 17.94 4.87 -7.06
CA MET A 80 17.07 4.06 -7.93
C MET A 80 17.36 2.55 -7.82
N LEU A 81 17.66 2.14 -6.59
CA LEU A 81 18.07 0.81 -6.21
C LEU A 81 17.21 0.35 -5.04
N ASP A 82 16.80 -0.90 -5.10
CA ASP A 82 16.08 -1.55 -4.01
C ASP A 82 17.08 -1.91 -2.89
N PRO A 83 16.87 -1.41 -1.66
CA PRO A 83 17.82 -1.56 -0.56
C PRO A 83 17.93 -3.00 -0.03
N ILE A 84 17.01 -3.89 -0.39
CA ILE A 84 16.95 -5.25 0.16
C ILE A 84 17.65 -6.26 -0.76
N ASN A 85 17.54 -6.07 -2.07
CA ASN A 85 18.08 -7.00 -3.07
C ASN A 85 19.13 -6.37 -3.99
N GLY A 86 19.37 -5.05 -3.90
CA GLY A 86 20.34 -4.32 -4.72
C GLY A 86 19.98 -4.25 -6.20
N LYS A 87 18.74 -4.55 -6.60
CA LYS A 87 18.30 -4.48 -8.00
C LYS A 87 17.93 -3.04 -8.35
N LYS A 88 18.27 -2.63 -9.58
CA LYS A 88 17.83 -1.35 -10.13
C LYS A 88 16.32 -1.38 -10.32
N MET A 89 15.67 -0.28 -9.96
CA MET A 89 14.23 -0.13 -10.08
C MET A 89 13.86 1.20 -10.73
N THR A 90 12.67 1.27 -11.30
CA THR A 90 12.12 2.49 -11.91
C THR A 90 10.97 3.05 -11.09
N ASP A 91 10.55 4.29 -11.38
CA ASP A 91 9.43 4.91 -10.66
C ASP A 91 8.12 4.11 -10.79
N LYS A 92 7.97 3.31 -11.86
CA LYS A 92 6.82 2.44 -12.09
C LYS A 92 6.79 1.22 -11.17
N ASP A 93 7.94 0.86 -10.59
CA ASP A 93 8.11 -0.26 -9.69
C ASP A 93 7.81 0.12 -8.23
N ILE A 94 7.56 1.40 -7.97
CA ILE A 94 7.10 1.92 -6.68
C ILE A 94 5.57 1.97 -6.72
N LEU A 95 4.92 1.08 -5.99
CA LEU A 95 3.46 1.06 -5.87
C LEU A 95 3.04 1.69 -4.54
N PRO A 96 2.53 2.95 -4.54
CA PRO A 96 2.01 3.56 -3.32
C PRO A 96 0.78 2.79 -2.84
N LEU A 97 0.76 2.46 -1.56
CA LEU A 97 -0.38 1.81 -0.93
C LEU A 97 -1.45 2.84 -0.62
N GLN A 98 -2.70 2.46 -0.90
CA GLN A 98 -3.84 3.28 -0.54
C GLN A 98 -4.00 3.28 0.98
N ARG A 99 -4.13 4.49 1.55
CA ARG A 99 -4.39 4.64 2.98
C ARG A 99 -5.80 4.19 3.32
N GLY A 100 -5.91 3.41 4.39
CA GLY A 100 -7.20 3.07 4.98
C GLY A 100 -7.91 4.32 5.48
N SER A 101 -9.23 4.36 5.32
CA SER A 101 -10.09 5.40 5.87
C SER A 101 -11.27 4.76 6.60
N SER A 102 -12.06 5.56 7.31
CA SER A 102 -13.35 5.10 7.81
C SER A 102 -14.22 4.63 6.64
N GLY A 103 -14.98 3.55 6.85
CA GLY A 103 -15.63 2.75 5.79
C GLY A 103 -16.66 3.46 4.90
N TYR A 104 -16.82 4.79 5.02
CA TYR A 104 -17.74 5.61 4.25
C TYR A 104 -17.07 6.68 3.37
N SER A 105 -15.79 6.99 3.60
CA SER A 105 -15.09 8.05 2.87
C SER A 105 -13.73 7.56 2.42
N ALA A 106 -13.47 7.46 1.11
CA ALA A 106 -12.13 7.18 0.62
C ALA A 106 -11.19 8.33 0.99
N SER A 107 -10.11 8.04 1.73
CA SER A 107 -9.06 9.02 2.02
C SER A 107 -8.24 9.27 0.76
N GLY A 108 -8.19 10.52 0.29
CA GLY A 108 -7.30 10.93 -0.80
C GLY A 108 -7.84 10.78 -2.22
N HIS A 109 -9.15 10.58 -2.38
CA HIS A 109 -9.83 10.68 -3.68
C HIS A 109 -10.74 11.92 -3.73
N THR A 110 -10.96 12.47 -4.92
CA THR A 110 -11.98 13.49 -5.19
C THR A 110 -13.36 12.92 -4.87
N LEU A 111 -13.94 13.35 -3.75
CA LEU A 111 -15.28 12.95 -3.35
C LEU A 111 -16.31 13.67 -4.24
N GLU A 112 -17.05 12.90 -5.02
CA GLU A 112 -18.15 13.42 -5.84
C GLU A 112 -19.48 13.13 -5.15
N GLY A 113 -20.15 14.17 -4.64
CA GLY A 113 -21.48 14.07 -4.07
C GLY A 113 -22.56 14.32 -5.12
N LYS A 114 -23.33 13.28 -5.48
CA LYS A 114 -24.55 13.46 -6.30
C LYS A 114 -25.77 13.60 -5.39
N LYS A 115 -26.33 14.81 -5.33
CA LYS A 115 -27.59 15.09 -4.64
C LYS A 115 -28.76 14.70 -5.56
N TYR A 116 -29.52 13.69 -5.18
CA TYR A 116 -30.80 13.37 -5.81
C TYR A 116 -31.92 14.03 -5.01
N GLY A 117 -32.58 15.03 -5.62
CA GLY A 117 -33.82 15.61 -5.11
C GLY A 117 -35.01 15.15 -5.96
N PRO A 118 -36.22 15.02 -5.40
CA PRO A 118 -37.40 14.72 -6.19
C PRO A 118 -37.67 15.87 -7.17
N SER A 119 -37.72 15.56 -8.47
CA SER A 119 -38.20 16.50 -9.49
C SER A 119 -39.73 16.50 -9.47
N VAL A 120 -40.32 17.23 -8.53
CA VAL A 120 -41.71 17.67 -8.66
C VAL A 120 -41.73 18.87 -9.59
N MET A 121 -42.03 18.64 -10.87
CA MET A 121 -42.46 19.71 -11.76
C MET A 121 -43.92 20.03 -11.40
N ALA A 122 -44.15 21.26 -10.95
CA ALA A 122 -45.47 21.87 -10.83
C ALA A 122 -45.67 22.84 -11.99
#